data_AF-A0A7C4YEX0-F1
#
_entry.id   AF-A0A7C4YEX0-F1
#
_cell.length_a   1.000
_cell.length_b   1.000
_cell.length_c   1.000
_cell.angle_alpha   90.00
_cell.angle_beta   90.00
_cell.angle_gamma   90.00
#
_symmetry.space_group_name_H-M   'P 1'
#
loop_
_entity.id
_entity.type
_entity.pdbx_description
1 polymer ?
#
loop_
_entity_poly.entity_id
_entity_poly.type
_entity_poly.pdbx_seq_one_letter_code
_entity_poly.pdbx_strand_id
1 'polypeptide(L)' 'MNRHIIKHCPGWSNPFECKSGNIGYCQCYAIKLSDEQRAFIEQRYSDCLCRDCLVYLSADVNFF' A
#
# COMPACT_ATOMS: atom_id res chain seq x y z
N MET A 1 14.09 18.22 6.65
CA MET A 1 12.61 18.33 6.74
C MET A 1 11.99 17.06 6.19
N ASN A 2 11.47 16.20 7.06
CA ASN A 2 10.70 15.03 6.62
C ASN A 2 9.31 15.54 6.19
N ARG A 3 9.04 15.60 4.89
CA ARG A 3 7.68 15.86 4.39
C ARG A 3 6.84 14.63 4.70
N HIS A 4 6.15 14.67 5.84
CA HIS A 4 5.11 13.73 6.20
C HIS A 4 3.90 14.01 5.29
N ILE A 5 3.75 13.22 4.22
CA ILE A 5 2.61 13.37 3.31
C ILE A 5 1.50 12.45 3.82
N ILE A 6 0.45 13.06 4.37
CA ILE A 6 -0.78 12.33 4.65
C ILE A 6 -1.51 12.14 3.32
N LYS A 7 -1.71 10.89 2.94
CA LYS A 7 -2.51 10.50 1.76
C LYS A 7 -3.78 9.80 2.22
N HIS A 8 -4.80 9.82 1.39
CA HIS A 8 -5.99 9.01 1.59
C HIS A 8 -5.86 7.73 0.76
N CYS A 9 -6.03 6.59 1.42
CA CYS A 9 -5.97 5.29 0.76
C CYS A 9 -7.15 5.14 -0.22
N PRO A 10 -6.94 4.82 -1.50
CA PRO A 10 -8.03 4.62 -2.45
C PRO A 10 -8.88 3.37 -2.17
N GLY A 11 -8.40 2.43 -1.33
CA GLY A 11 -9.16 1.23 -0.94
C GLY A 11 -10.26 1.49 0.09
N TRP A 12 -9.92 2.17 1.20
CA TRP A 12 -10.85 2.40 2.31
C TRP A 12 -10.98 3.88 2.73
N SER A 13 -10.40 4.81 1.98
CA SER A 13 -10.40 6.27 2.24
C SER A 13 -9.72 6.70 3.55
N ASN A 14 -9.11 5.77 4.28
CA ASN A 14 -8.40 6.07 5.53
C ASN A 14 -7.15 6.92 5.26
N PRO A 15 -6.92 7.99 6.05
CA PRO A 15 -5.68 8.74 5.98
C PRO A 15 -4.53 7.87 6.49
N PHE A 16 -3.42 7.89 5.79
CA PHE A 16 -2.20 7.23 6.22
C PHE A 16 -0.97 8.06 5.86
N GLU A 17 0.11 7.79 6.59
CA GLU A 17 1.37 8.44 6.33
C GLU A 17 2.14 7.72 5.22
N CYS A 18 2.27 8.37 4.06
CA CYS A 18 3.08 7.88 2.97
C CYS A 18 4.49 8.48 3.03
N LYS A 19 5.50 7.61 3.16
CA LYS A 19 6.92 7.99 3.14
C LYS A 19 7.60 7.45 1.88
N SER A 20 6.99 7.60 0.70
CA SER A 20 7.57 7.09 -0.56
C SER A 20 8.97 7.67 -0.85
N GLY A 21 9.24 8.91 -0.44
CA GLY A 21 10.57 9.52 -0.52
C GLY A 21 11.62 8.93 0.44
N ASN A 22 11.20 8.10 1.40
CA ASN A 22 12.07 7.31 2.26
C ASN A 22 11.44 5.92 2.47
N ILE A 23 11.44 5.14 1.39
CA ILE A 23 10.66 3.90 1.29
C ILE A 23 10.93 2.93 2.45
N GLY A 24 12.16 2.85 2.98
CA GLY A 24 12.52 1.98 4.10
C GLY A 24 11.74 2.27 5.41
N TYR A 25 11.16 3.45 5.54
CA TYR A 25 10.29 3.84 6.68
C TYR A 25 8.82 3.94 6.29
N CYS A 26 8.45 3.60 5.05
CA CYS A 26 7.06 3.60 4.63
C CYS A 26 6.33 2.39 5.21
N GLN A 27 5.07 2.57 5.59
CA GLN A 27 4.26 1.49 6.18
C GLN A 27 4.06 0.29 5.23
N CYS A 28 4.22 0.50 3.92
CA CYS A 28 4.14 -0.57 2.91
C CYS A 28 5.41 -1.43 2.79
N TYR A 29 6.58 -0.94 3.23
CA TYR A 29 7.88 -1.57 2.93
C TYR A 29 8.05 -2.96 3.56
N ALA A 30 7.47 -3.16 4.75
CA ALA A 30 7.55 -4.43 5.45
C ALA A 30 6.57 -5.49 4.92
N ILE A 31 5.67 -5.13 3.99
CA ILE A 31 4.62 -6.02 3.49
C ILE A 31 5.16 -6.76 2.27
N LYS A 32 5.13 -8.09 2.34
CA LYS A 32 5.51 -8.96 1.24
C LYS A 32 4.29 -9.26 0.38
N LEU A 33 4.39 -8.94 -0.90
CA LEU A 33 3.39 -9.22 -1.92
C LEU A 33 4.04 -10.11 -2.98
N SER A 34 3.29 -11.08 -3.51
CA SER A 34 3.71 -11.82 -4.70
C SER A 34 3.68 -10.92 -5.94
N ASP A 35 4.29 -11.36 -7.03
CA ASP A 35 4.29 -10.60 -8.29
C ASP A 35 2.88 -10.47 -8.86
N GLU A 36 2.04 -11.49 -8.69
CA GLU A 36 0.65 -11.45 -9.12
C GLU A 36 -0.18 -10.47 -8.27
N GLN A 37 0.04 -10.42 -6.95
CA GLN A 37 -0.61 -9.46 -6.06
C GLN A 37 -0.20 -8.03 -6.41
N ARG A 38 1.08 -7.79 -6.75
CA ARG A 38 1.55 -6.49 -7.22
C ARG A 38 0.89 -6.09 -8.53
N ALA A 39 0.84 -6.99 -9.51
CA ALA A 39 0.20 -6.73 -10.78
C ALA A 39 -1.30 -6.40 -10.61
N PHE A 40 -1.99 -7.11 -9.73
CA PHE A 40 -3.38 -6.83 -9.37
C PHE A 40 -3.54 -5.42 -8.76
N ILE A 41 -2.68 -5.06 -7.80
CA ILE A 41 -2.70 -3.75 -7.16
C ILE A 41 -2.46 -2.63 -8.19
N GLU A 42 -1.43 -2.78 -9.05
CA GLU A 42 -1.07 -1.79 -10.06
C GLU A 42 -2.18 -1.56 -11.10
N GLN A 43 -2.93 -2.60 -11.46
CA GLN A 43 -4.07 -2.48 -12.39
C GLN A 43 -5.29 -1.77 -11.77
N ARG A 44 -5.45 -1.83 -10.44
CA ARG A 44 -6.69 -1.40 -9.78
C ARG A 44 -6.55 -0.09 -8.99
N TYR A 45 -5.35 0.26 -8.56
CA TYR A 45 -5.10 1.43 -7.73
C TYR A 45 -4.01 2.31 -8.34
N SER A 46 -4.34 3.60 -8.56
CA SER A 46 -3.43 4.58 -9.15
C SER A 46 -2.57 5.33 -8.13
N ASP A 47 -2.76 5.08 -6.83
CA ASP A 47 -1.97 5.69 -5.75
C ASP A 47 -1.67 4.67 -4.63
N CYS A 48 -0.80 5.04 -3.71
CA CYS A 48 -0.37 4.26 -2.57
C CYS A 48 -1.56 3.80 -1.70
N LEU A 49 -1.55 2.52 -1.34
CA LEU A 49 -2.46 1.93 -0.37
C LEU A 49 -1.89 2.01 1.05
N CYS A 50 -2.77 2.12 2.05
CA CYS A 50 -2.37 2.03 3.45
C CYS A 50 -1.94 0.60 3.82
N ARG A 51 -1.25 0.47 4.96
CA ARG A 51 -0.80 -0.83 5.48
C ARG A 51 -1.93 -1.84 5.61
N ASP A 52 -3.07 -1.43 6.13
CA ASP A 52 -4.17 -2.36 6.37
C ASP A 52 -4.72 -2.93 5.05
N CYS A 53 -4.86 -2.08 4.00
CA CYS A 53 -5.27 -2.54 2.68
C CYS A 53 -4.26 -3.55 2.10
N LEU A 54 -2.97 -3.22 2.20
CA LEU A 54 -1.91 -4.08 1.70
C LEU A 54 -1.83 -5.41 2.48
N VAL A 55 -2.05 -5.39 3.80
CA VAL A 55 -2.12 -6.61 4.62
C VAL A 55 -3.31 -7.46 4.20
N TYR A 56 -4.49 -6.86 4.02
CA TYR A 56 -5.68 -7.57 3.55
C TYR A 56 -5.45 -8.23 2.19
N LEU A 57 -4.91 -7.48 1.23
CA LEU A 57 -4.60 -7.98 -0.11
C LEU A 57 -3.47 -9.03 -0.10
N SER A 58 -2.54 -8.95 0.85
CA SER A 58 -1.48 -9.95 1.01
C SER A 58 -1.98 -11.28 1.60
N ALA A 59 -3.01 -11.21 2.45
CA ALA A 59 -3.55 -12.37 3.17
C ALA A 59 -4.59 -13.13 2.36
N ASP A 60 -5.30 -12.44 1.46
CA ASP A 60 -6.36 -13.05 0.68
C ASP A 60 -5.80 -13.81 -0.53
N VAL A 61 -5.62 -15.12 -0.34
CA VAL A 61 -5.23 -16.08 -1.38
C VAL A 61 -6.38 -16.41 -2.35
N ASN A 62 -7.60 -15.92 -2.11
CA ASN A 62 -8.79 -16.24 -2.92
C ASN A 62 -9.01 -15.30 -4.12
N PHE A 63 -8.11 -14.35 -4.37
CA PHE A 63 -8.14 -13.52 -5.58
C PHE A 63 -7.45 -14.18 -6.79
N PHE A 64 -6.97 -15.44 -6.66
CA PHE A 64 -6.30 -16.21 -7.71
C PHE A 64 -7.08 -17.46 -8.12
#